data_AF-A0A2R7Y8Z0-F1
#
_entry.id   AF-A0A2R7Y8Z0-F1
#
_cell.length_a   1.000
_cell.length_b   1.000
_cell.length_c   1.000
_cell.angle_alpha   90.00
_cell.angle_beta   90.00
_cell.angle_gamma   90.00
#
_symmetry.space_group_name_H-M   'P 1'
#
loop_
_entity.id
_entity.type
_entity.pdbx_description
1 polymer ?
#
loop_
_entity_poly.entity_id
_entity_poly.type
_entity_poly.pdbx_seq_one_letter_code
_entity_poly.pdbx_strand_id
1 'polypeptide(L)'
;MVTLREAKLMGGIGSILILLPLVPYVGLTLTIVGLVLIAIAVNHISKAVNNPSIFRDFLIGFILSVIGIFVAFAAGLATFAIAFIRHTSVPGPMMGNVASILAGVIVFLVVLWVLMVLSAVFIRRSYSEIAKALKVGMFSTVGLLYLIGAATLIIVVGIIVLLIAFILQIVAFFEIPDELPKQQPIQPQSLV
;
A
#
# COMPACT_ATOMS: atom_id res chain seq x y z
N MET A 1 -27.93 -2.92 -0.74
CA MET A 1 -27.31 -4.26 -0.61
C MET A 1 -25.90 -4.10 -1.14
N VAL A 2 -24.86 -4.33 -0.34
CA VAL A 2 -23.48 -4.14 -0.79
C VAL A 2 -23.13 -5.29 -1.74
N THR A 3 -22.84 -4.99 -3.01
CA THR A 3 -22.55 -6.03 -4.01
C THR A 3 -21.04 -6.19 -4.20
N LEU A 4 -20.57 -7.43 -4.37
CA LEU A 4 -19.17 -7.69 -4.72
C LEU A 4 -18.81 -7.11 -6.09
N ARG A 5 -19.80 -6.99 -6.98
CA ARG A 5 -19.67 -6.32 -8.27
C ARG A 5 -19.26 -4.85 -8.13
N GLU A 6 -19.86 -4.10 -7.21
CA GLU A 6 -19.45 -2.73 -6.93
C GLU A 6 -18.02 -2.67 -6.40
N ALA A 7 -17.65 -3.59 -5.50
CA ALA A 7 -16.28 -3.66 -4.97
C ALA A 7 -15.24 -3.96 -6.05
N LYS A 8 -15.55 -4.89 -6.96
CA LYS A 8 -14.75 -5.19 -8.16
C LYS A 8 -14.51 -3.94 -9.00
N LEU A 9 -15.57 -3.22 -9.35
CA LEU A 9 -15.46 -2.04 -10.21
C LEU A 9 -14.70 -0.92 -9.53
N MET A 10 -15.03 -0.58 -8.27
CA MET A 10 -14.32 0.47 -7.53
C MET A 10 -12.85 0.13 -7.31
N GLY A 11 -12.55 -1.12 -6.94
CA GLY A 11 -11.17 -1.56 -6.69
C GLY A 11 -10.34 -1.62 -7.96
N GLY A 12 -10.91 -2.12 -9.07
CA GLY A 12 -10.25 -2.17 -10.37
C GLY A 12 -9.98 -0.77 -10.93
N ILE A 13 -11.02 0.09 -11.00
CA ILE A 13 -10.89 1.48 -11.46
C ILE A 13 -9.93 2.25 -10.55
N GLY A 14 -10.06 2.12 -9.23
CA GLY A 14 -9.18 2.79 -8.28
C GLY A 14 -7.72 2.40 -8.44
N SER A 15 -7.45 1.11 -8.70
CA SER A 15 -6.09 0.61 -8.95
C SER A 15 -5.51 1.12 -10.26
N ILE A 16 -6.32 1.26 -11.31
CA ILE A 16 -5.91 1.88 -12.58
C ILE A 16 -5.58 3.36 -12.38
N LEU A 17 -6.42 4.11 -11.64
CA LEU A 17 -6.20 5.54 -11.40
C LEU A 17 -4.88 5.83 -10.67
N ILE A 18 -4.48 4.96 -9.74
CA ILE A 18 -3.18 5.10 -9.03
C ILE A 18 -1.99 4.96 -9.96
N LEU A 19 -2.09 4.19 -11.04
CA LEU A 19 -1.01 4.00 -12.01
C LEU A 19 -0.86 5.15 -13.01
N LEU A 20 -1.75 6.15 -12.98
CA LEU A 20 -1.73 7.30 -13.89
C LEU A 20 -1.29 8.64 -13.24
N PRO A 21 -0.20 8.70 -12.44
CA PRO A 21 0.29 9.97 -11.92
C PRO A 21 0.99 10.82 -13.00
N LEU A 22 1.30 10.25 -14.17
CA LEU A 22 2.06 10.89 -15.24
C LEU A 22 1.32 12.05 -15.93
N VAL A 23 0.01 12.20 -15.70
CA VAL A 23 -0.78 13.28 -16.28
C VAL A 23 -0.52 14.57 -15.49
N PRO A 24 0.06 15.63 -16.11
CA PRO A 24 0.30 16.90 -15.43
C PRO A 24 -1.00 17.49 -14.88
N TYR A 25 -0.92 18.18 -13.73
CA TYR A 25 -2.02 18.86 -13.02
C TYR A 25 -3.10 17.97 -12.37
N VAL A 26 -3.46 16.83 -12.98
CA VAL A 26 -4.52 15.95 -12.45
C VAL A 26 -4.00 14.65 -11.83
N GLY A 27 -2.74 14.26 -12.07
CA GLY A 27 -2.19 12.99 -11.57
C GLY A 27 -2.31 12.81 -10.05
N LEU A 28 -2.11 13.88 -9.27
CA LEU A 28 -2.21 13.82 -7.80
C LEU A 28 -3.66 13.63 -7.35
N THR A 29 -4.62 14.34 -7.94
CA THR A 29 -6.05 14.18 -7.61
C THR A 29 -6.55 12.79 -8.02
N LEU A 30 -6.15 12.27 -9.18
CA LEU A 30 -6.46 10.90 -9.61
C LEU A 30 -5.94 9.86 -8.63
N THR A 31 -4.73 10.04 -8.11
CA THR A 31 -4.13 9.12 -7.14
C THR A 31 -4.93 9.08 -5.84
N ILE A 32 -5.35 10.26 -5.33
CA ILE A 32 -6.19 10.35 -4.13
C ILE A 32 -7.53 9.67 -4.36
N VAL A 33 -8.20 9.97 -5.48
CA VAL A 33 -9.49 9.35 -5.83
C VAL A 33 -9.33 7.83 -5.95
N GLY A 34 -8.27 7.36 -6.59
CA GLY A 34 -7.97 5.94 -6.74
C GLY A 34 -7.77 5.22 -5.40
N LEU A 35 -7.02 5.82 -4.47
CA LEU A 35 -6.84 5.30 -3.11
C LEU A 35 -8.16 5.22 -2.34
N VAL A 36 -9.00 6.25 -2.45
CA VAL A 36 -10.33 6.27 -1.82
C VAL A 36 -11.21 5.16 -2.40
N LEU A 37 -11.23 4.97 -3.71
CA LEU A 37 -12.01 3.90 -4.36
C LEU A 37 -11.56 2.51 -3.91
N ILE A 38 -10.25 2.27 -3.79
CA ILE A 38 -9.72 1.00 -3.25
C ILE A 38 -10.15 0.81 -1.80
N ALA A 39 -10.08 1.86 -0.97
CA ALA A 39 -10.53 1.79 0.42
C ALA A 39 -12.02 1.42 0.52
N ILE A 40 -12.87 2.03 -0.32
CA ILE A 40 -14.31 1.72 -0.39
C ILE A 40 -14.51 0.28 -0.87
N ALA A 41 -13.76 -0.18 -1.88
CA ALA A 41 -13.83 -1.55 -2.37
C ALA A 41 -13.49 -2.57 -1.27
N VAL A 42 -12.39 -2.36 -0.54
CA VAL A 42 -11.99 -3.23 0.57
C VAL A 42 -13.03 -3.21 1.70
N ASN A 43 -13.62 -2.05 1.99
CA ASN A 43 -14.72 -1.94 2.95
C ASN A 43 -15.98 -2.72 2.49
N HIS A 44 -16.31 -2.66 1.21
CA HIS A 44 -17.43 -3.43 0.65
C HIS A 44 -17.18 -4.94 0.75
N ILE A 45 -15.97 -5.40 0.42
CA ILE A 45 -15.59 -6.81 0.57
C ILE A 45 -15.70 -7.24 2.04
N SER A 46 -15.13 -6.44 2.95
CA SER A 46 -15.18 -6.69 4.39
C SER A 46 -16.60 -6.85 4.93
N LYS A 47 -17.53 -6.00 4.48
CA LYS A 47 -18.97 -6.13 4.80
C LYS A 47 -19.62 -7.34 4.14
N ALA A 48 -19.31 -7.60 2.87
CA ALA A 48 -19.89 -8.72 2.13
C ALA A 48 -19.51 -10.08 2.73
N VAL A 49 -18.27 -10.24 3.16
CA VAL A 49 -17.78 -11.49 3.79
C VAL A 49 -17.93 -11.50 5.31
N ASN A 50 -18.56 -10.46 5.89
CA ASN A 50 -18.77 -10.28 7.33
C ASN A 50 -17.49 -10.43 8.18
N ASN A 51 -16.36 -9.89 7.67
CA ASN A 51 -15.07 -9.91 8.35
C ASN A 51 -14.49 -8.48 8.45
N PRO A 52 -14.72 -7.76 9.57
CA PRO A 52 -14.27 -6.37 9.74
C PRO A 52 -12.73 -6.23 9.80
N SER A 53 -12.01 -7.33 10.09
CA SER A 53 -10.55 -7.29 10.17
C SER A 53 -9.89 -6.94 8.82
N ILE A 54 -10.53 -7.30 7.70
CA ILE A 54 -10.05 -7.00 6.35
C ILE A 54 -9.87 -5.49 6.16
N PHE A 55 -10.92 -4.71 6.42
CA PHE A 55 -10.86 -3.26 6.24
C PHE A 55 -10.04 -2.59 7.34
N ARG A 56 -10.13 -3.08 8.58
CA ARG A 56 -9.31 -2.57 9.69
C ARG A 56 -7.82 -2.69 9.41
N ASP A 57 -7.35 -3.85 8.98
CA ASP A 57 -5.93 -4.09 8.71
C ASP A 57 -5.48 -3.25 7.49
N PHE A 58 -6.31 -3.14 6.45
CA PHE A 58 -6.05 -2.23 5.32
C PHE A 58 -5.91 -0.77 5.78
N LEU A 59 -6.84 -0.28 6.60
CA LEU A 59 -6.82 1.08 7.13
C LEU A 59 -5.61 1.33 8.01
N ILE A 60 -5.23 0.39 8.88
CA ILE A 60 -4.01 0.51 9.70
C ILE A 60 -2.80 0.67 8.78
N GLY A 61 -2.67 -0.19 7.76
CA GLY A 61 -1.60 -0.09 6.76
C GLY A 61 -1.61 1.26 6.03
N PHE A 62 -2.77 1.73 5.58
CA PHE A 62 -2.93 3.01 4.90
C PHE A 62 -2.58 4.21 5.80
N ILE A 63 -3.02 4.21 7.06
CA ILE A 63 -2.69 5.27 8.02
C ILE A 63 -1.19 5.28 8.29
N LEU A 64 -0.56 4.11 8.46
CA LEU A 64 0.89 4.00 8.62
C LEU A 64 1.67 4.57 7.42
N SER A 65 1.21 4.34 6.18
CA SER A 65 1.88 4.89 5.00
C SER A 65 1.72 6.40 4.92
N VAL A 66 0.53 6.93 5.21
CA VAL A 66 0.28 8.38 5.26
C VAL A 66 1.14 9.06 6.33
N ILE A 67 1.20 8.50 7.54
CA ILE A 67 2.09 8.99 8.61
C ILE A 67 3.55 8.97 8.13
N GLY A 68 3.97 7.89 7.48
CA GLY A 68 5.31 7.77 6.90
C GLY A 68 5.63 8.90 5.92
N ILE A 69 4.68 9.26 5.04
CA ILE A 69 4.85 10.38 4.08
C ILE A 69 4.99 11.72 4.82
N PHE A 70 4.15 12.00 5.82
CA PHE A 70 4.25 13.25 6.58
C PHE A 70 5.56 13.35 7.36
N VAL A 71 6.01 12.26 7.97
CA VAL A 71 7.30 12.18 8.67
C VAL A 71 8.44 12.40 7.68
N ALA A 72 8.39 11.76 6.49
CA ALA A 72 9.34 11.96 5.38
C ALA A 72 9.43 13.42 4.96
N PHE A 73 8.28 14.05 4.73
CA PHE A 73 8.21 15.44 4.30
C PHE A 73 8.75 16.41 5.36
N ALA A 74 8.33 16.26 6.62
CA ALA A 74 8.77 17.13 7.72
C ALA A 74 10.29 17.04 7.95
N ALA A 75 10.85 15.83 7.94
CA ALA A 75 12.29 15.64 8.11
C ALA A 75 13.09 16.09 6.88
N GLY A 76 12.57 15.88 5.67
CA GLY A 76 13.17 16.41 4.44
C GLY A 76 13.25 17.93 4.48
N LEU A 77 12.19 18.60 4.93
CA LEU A 77 12.17 20.06 5.09
C LEU A 77 13.14 20.53 6.18
N ALA A 78 13.19 19.84 7.33
CA ALA A 78 14.10 20.17 8.42
C ALA A 78 15.58 20.01 8.02
N THR A 79 15.93 18.91 7.35
CA THR A 79 17.30 18.66 6.86
C THR A 79 17.69 19.68 5.79
N PHE A 80 16.78 20.02 4.86
CA PHE A 80 17.00 21.08 3.88
C PHE A 80 17.20 22.44 4.55
N ALA A 81 16.36 22.82 5.51
CA ALA A 81 16.48 24.08 6.24
C ALA A 81 17.79 24.19 7.03
N ILE A 82 18.20 23.11 7.74
CA ILE A 82 19.48 23.07 8.45
C ILE A 82 20.65 23.20 7.48
N ALA A 83 20.62 22.49 6.35
CA ALA A 83 21.66 22.57 5.33
C ALA A 83 21.75 23.99 4.74
N PHE A 84 20.61 24.63 4.47
CA PHE A 84 20.53 25.98 3.95
C PHE A 84 21.11 27.01 4.92
N ILE A 85 20.70 26.99 6.20
CA ILE A 85 21.21 27.91 7.24
C ILE A 85 22.73 27.73 7.45
N ARG A 86 23.21 26.48 7.48
CA ARG A 86 24.65 26.20 7.64
C ARG A 86 25.46 26.70 6.44
N HIS A 87 24.91 26.64 5.23
CA HIS A 87 25.57 27.16 4.03
C HIS A 87 25.68 28.70 4.03
N THR A 88 24.67 29.40 4.54
CA THR A 88 24.65 30.87 4.55
C THR A 88 25.41 31.49 5.72
N SER A 89 25.53 30.80 6.87
CA SER A 89 25.89 31.44 8.14
C SER A 89 27.25 31.05 8.74
N VAL A 90 27.94 30.01 8.24
CA VAL A 90 29.21 29.53 8.83
C VAL A 90 30.31 29.40 7.78
N PRO A 91 31.35 30.26 7.78
CA PRO A 91 32.55 30.06 6.98
C PRO A 91 33.40 28.94 7.61
N GLY A 92 33.52 27.79 6.93
CA GLY A 92 34.32 26.66 7.42
C GLY A 92 34.37 25.49 6.43
N PRO A 93 35.30 24.54 6.59
CA PRO A 93 35.47 23.42 5.66
C PRO A 93 34.23 22.51 5.64
N MET A 94 33.69 22.31 4.45
CA MET A 94 32.40 21.67 4.17
C MET A 94 32.27 20.24 4.74
N MET A 95 33.37 19.51 4.92
CA MET A 95 33.38 18.07 5.20
C MET A 95 32.89 17.65 6.61
N GLY A 96 33.15 18.41 7.67
CA GLY A 96 32.73 18.04 9.03
C GLY A 96 31.21 18.09 9.25
N ASN A 97 30.53 18.97 8.53
CA ASN A 97 29.07 19.10 8.56
C ASN A 97 28.36 18.02 7.75
N VAL A 98 28.98 17.48 6.71
CA VAL A 98 28.36 16.47 5.85
C VAL A 98 28.22 15.13 6.56
N ALA A 99 29.23 14.69 7.31
CA ALA A 99 29.19 13.40 8.02
C ALA A 99 28.07 13.32 9.07
N SER A 100 27.85 14.38 9.84
CA SER A 100 26.78 14.43 10.85
C SER A 100 25.38 14.50 10.24
N ILE A 101 25.22 15.24 9.13
CA ILE A 101 23.97 15.26 8.35
C ILE A 101 23.68 13.89 7.75
N LEU A 102 24.68 13.23 7.15
CA LEU A 102 24.55 11.89 6.58
C LEU A 102 24.15 10.86 7.63
N ALA A 103 24.76 10.89 8.82
CA ALA A 103 24.39 9.99 9.91
C ALA A 103 22.91 10.17 10.33
N GLY A 104 22.45 11.41 10.46
CA GLY A 104 21.05 11.71 10.79
C GLY A 104 20.08 11.26 9.69
N VAL A 105 20.43 11.49 8.42
CA VAL A 105 19.63 11.05 7.26
C VAL A 105 19.53 9.52 7.21
N ILE A 106 20.61 8.79 7.50
CA ILE A 106 20.58 7.32 7.51
C ILE A 106 19.63 6.80 8.60
N VAL A 107 19.75 7.28 9.84
CA VAL A 107 18.85 6.87 10.94
C VAL A 107 17.39 7.16 10.56
N PHE A 108 17.15 8.34 9.99
CA PHE A 108 15.83 8.73 9.52
C PHE A 108 15.27 7.82 8.42
N LEU A 109 16.06 7.52 7.39
CA LEU A 109 15.69 6.62 6.31
C LEU A 109 15.39 5.21 6.82
N VAL A 110 16.15 4.71 7.80
CA VAL A 110 15.88 3.41 8.43
C VAL A 110 14.54 3.41 9.16
N VAL A 111 14.22 4.46 9.93
CA VAL A 111 12.91 4.59 10.61
C VAL A 111 11.76 4.61 9.60
N LEU A 112 11.89 5.40 8.54
CA LEU A 112 10.89 5.45 7.47
C LEU A 112 10.72 4.09 6.78
N TRP A 113 11.82 3.41 6.49
CA TRP A 113 11.79 2.10 5.86
C TRP A 113 11.08 1.07 6.74
N VAL A 114 11.36 1.05 8.04
CA VAL A 114 10.64 0.19 9.00
C VAL A 114 9.14 0.50 9.02
N LEU A 115 8.75 1.78 9.04
CA LEU A 115 7.34 2.18 8.99
C LEU A 115 6.65 1.71 7.69
N MET A 116 7.33 1.84 6.55
CA MET A 116 6.81 1.35 5.26
C MET A 116 6.65 -0.17 5.25
N VAL A 117 7.62 -0.92 5.79
CA VAL A 117 7.52 -2.38 5.90
C VAL A 117 6.37 -2.78 6.82
N LEU A 118 6.20 -2.12 7.96
CA LEU A 118 5.07 -2.36 8.87
C LEU A 118 3.72 -2.08 8.19
N SER A 119 3.60 -0.98 7.45
CA SER A 119 2.42 -0.67 6.64
C SER A 119 2.10 -1.82 5.67
N ALA A 120 3.11 -2.30 4.94
CA ALA A 120 2.95 -3.38 3.97
C ALA A 120 2.54 -4.71 4.61
N VAL A 121 2.98 -5.00 5.85
CA VAL A 121 2.53 -6.19 6.60
C VAL A 121 1.02 -6.15 6.83
N PHE A 122 0.46 -5.00 7.23
CA PHE A 122 -0.97 -4.87 7.46
C PHE A 122 -1.79 -4.96 6.17
N ILE A 123 -1.30 -4.36 5.08
CA ILE A 123 -1.93 -4.51 3.75
C ILE A 123 -1.90 -5.98 3.31
N ARG A 124 -0.77 -6.67 3.48
CA ARG A 124 -0.64 -8.10 3.17
C ARG A 124 -1.64 -8.94 3.96
N ARG A 125 -1.85 -8.66 5.25
CA ARG A 125 -2.84 -9.36 6.07
C ARG A 125 -4.25 -9.17 5.52
N SER A 126 -4.64 -7.92 5.26
CA SER A 126 -5.94 -7.61 4.64
C SER A 126 -6.16 -8.38 3.33
N TYR A 127 -5.18 -8.35 2.43
CA TYR A 127 -5.30 -8.98 1.11
C TYR A 127 -5.28 -10.51 1.19
N SER A 128 -4.53 -11.07 2.15
CA SER A 128 -4.54 -12.51 2.41
C SER A 128 -5.93 -12.99 2.90
N GLU A 129 -6.59 -12.20 3.73
CA GLU A 129 -7.95 -12.50 4.20
C GLU A 129 -8.99 -12.37 3.08
N ILE A 130 -8.86 -11.37 2.20
CA ILE A 130 -9.67 -11.26 0.98
C ILE A 130 -9.49 -12.50 0.10
N ALA A 131 -8.25 -12.93 -0.13
CA ALA A 131 -7.94 -14.09 -0.95
C ALA A 131 -8.61 -15.36 -0.43
N LYS A 132 -8.57 -15.59 0.89
CA LYS A 132 -9.23 -16.73 1.53
C LYS A 132 -10.75 -16.64 1.43
N ALA A 133 -11.32 -15.48 1.72
CA ALA A 133 -12.77 -15.29 1.78
C ALA A 133 -13.44 -15.39 0.40
N LEU A 134 -12.80 -14.85 -0.63
CA LEU A 134 -13.32 -14.85 -2.00
C LEU A 134 -12.80 -16.01 -2.86
N LYS A 135 -11.88 -16.83 -2.34
CA LYS A 135 -11.15 -17.88 -3.09
C LYS A 135 -10.40 -17.34 -4.33
N VAL A 136 -9.87 -16.12 -4.22
CA VAL A 136 -9.11 -15.43 -5.28
C VAL A 136 -7.64 -15.31 -4.86
N GLY A 137 -6.81 -16.24 -5.33
CA GLY A 137 -5.40 -16.34 -4.92
C GLY A 137 -4.56 -15.09 -5.25
N MET A 138 -4.94 -14.33 -6.29
CA MET A 138 -4.19 -13.17 -6.77
C MET A 138 -4.03 -12.08 -5.70
N PHE A 139 -5.03 -11.88 -4.83
CA PHE A 139 -4.91 -10.93 -3.71
C PHE A 139 -3.76 -11.29 -2.76
N SER A 140 -3.54 -12.58 -2.48
CA SER A 140 -2.45 -13.03 -1.62
C SER A 140 -1.09 -12.75 -2.28
N THR A 141 -0.98 -13.01 -3.59
CA THR A 141 0.21 -12.69 -4.39
C THR A 141 0.50 -11.18 -4.38
N VAL A 142 -0.52 -10.35 -4.58
CA VAL A 142 -0.40 -8.89 -4.55
C VAL A 142 0.08 -8.40 -3.19
N GLY A 143 -0.53 -8.87 -2.10
CA GLY A 143 -0.13 -8.53 -0.74
C GLY A 143 1.31 -8.96 -0.43
N LEU A 144 1.75 -10.11 -0.95
CA LEU A 144 3.13 -10.56 -0.82
C LEU A 144 4.10 -9.67 -1.60
N LEU A 145 3.77 -9.30 -2.83
CA LEU A 145 4.61 -8.41 -3.64
C LEU A 145 4.70 -7.00 -3.06
N TYR A 146 3.63 -6.48 -2.44
CA TYR A 146 3.72 -5.23 -1.69
C TYR A 146 4.70 -5.31 -0.54
N LEU A 147 4.68 -6.42 0.22
CA LEU A 147 5.63 -6.64 1.30
C LEU A 147 7.07 -6.73 0.79
N ILE A 148 7.31 -7.56 -0.24
CA ILE A 148 8.65 -7.75 -0.81
C ILE A 148 9.14 -6.43 -1.43
N GLY A 149 8.29 -5.73 -2.17
CA GLY A 149 8.61 -4.45 -2.79
C GLY A 149 8.95 -3.38 -1.76
N ALA A 150 8.18 -3.28 -0.67
CA ALA A 150 8.49 -2.36 0.43
C ALA A 150 9.80 -2.73 1.14
N ALA A 151 10.03 -4.03 1.42
CA ALA A 151 11.25 -4.50 2.05
C ALA A 151 12.49 -4.26 1.18
N THR A 152 12.37 -4.45 -0.13
CA THR A 152 13.48 -4.30 -1.08
C THR A 152 13.60 -2.90 -1.68
N LEU A 153 12.78 -1.93 -1.25
CA LEU A 153 12.76 -0.55 -1.77
C LEU A 153 14.11 0.18 -1.63
N ILE A 154 14.93 -0.23 -0.66
CA ILE A 154 16.31 0.25 -0.49
C ILE A 154 17.20 -0.01 -1.71
N ILE A 155 16.83 -1.01 -2.52
CA ILE A 155 17.44 -1.33 -3.81
C ILE A 155 16.41 -0.94 -4.87
N VAL A 156 16.82 -0.36 -6.00
CA VAL A 156 15.93 0.05 -7.11
C VAL A 156 14.95 -1.06 -7.54
N VAL A 157 15.34 -2.32 -7.31
CA VAL A 157 14.51 -3.53 -7.50
C VAL A 157 13.13 -3.42 -6.83
N GLY A 158 13.03 -2.84 -5.63
CA GLY A 158 11.76 -2.74 -4.92
C GLY A 158 10.70 -1.92 -5.67
N ILE A 159 11.12 -0.91 -6.44
CA ILE A 159 10.22 -0.10 -7.27
C ILE A 159 9.56 -0.97 -8.35
N ILE A 160 10.35 -1.82 -9.01
CA ILE A 160 9.84 -2.72 -10.06
C ILE A 160 8.86 -3.73 -9.45
N VAL A 161 9.19 -4.30 -8.28
CA VAL A 161 8.31 -5.25 -7.59
C VAL A 161 6.98 -4.60 -7.18
N LEU A 162 7.00 -3.36 -6.67
CA LEU A 162 5.78 -2.62 -6.35
C LEU A 162 4.94 -2.33 -7.60
N LEU A 163 5.57 -1.96 -8.72
CA LEU A 163 4.87 -1.74 -9.98
C LEU A 163 4.14 -3.00 -10.46
N ILE A 164 4.81 -4.16 -10.38
CA ILE A 164 4.18 -5.46 -10.67
C ILE A 164 3.02 -5.72 -9.70
N ALA A 165 3.18 -5.42 -8.41
CA ALA A 165 2.11 -5.56 -7.41
C ALA A 165 0.86 -4.74 -7.77
N PHE A 166 1.04 -3.48 -8.19
CA PHE A 166 -0.06 -2.63 -8.62
C PHE A 166 -0.79 -3.17 -9.86
N ILE A 167 -0.05 -3.70 -10.84
CA ILE A 167 -0.66 -4.31 -12.04
C ILE A 167 -1.47 -5.54 -11.64
N LEU A 168 -0.90 -6.44 -10.83
CA LEU A 168 -1.60 -7.63 -10.36
C LEU A 168 -2.77 -7.30 -9.45
N GLN A 169 -2.75 -6.17 -8.74
CA GLN A 169 -3.88 -5.70 -7.94
C GLN A 169 -5.11 -5.44 -8.81
N ILE A 170 -4.92 -4.84 -9.99
CA ILE A 170 -6.00 -4.59 -10.96
C ILE A 170 -6.63 -5.93 -11.36
N VAL A 171 -5.79 -6.92 -11.69
CA VAL A 171 -6.23 -8.28 -12.06
C VAL A 171 -6.99 -8.92 -10.89
N ALA A 172 -6.46 -8.83 -9.66
CA ALA A 172 -7.09 -9.39 -8.47
C ALA A 172 -8.49 -8.83 -8.23
N PHE A 173 -8.69 -7.51 -8.36
CA PHE A 173 -10.02 -6.91 -8.21
C PHE A 173 -10.99 -7.37 -9.29
N PHE A 174 -10.54 -7.53 -10.53
CA PHE A 174 -11.40 -8.04 -11.61
C PHE A 174 -11.73 -9.54 -11.49
N GLU A 175 -10.89 -10.32 -10.81
CA GLU A 175 -11.13 -11.73 -10.50
C GLU A 175 -12.16 -11.96 -9.38
N ILE A 176 -12.56 -10.92 -8.63
CA ILE A 176 -13.60 -11.04 -7.59
C ILE A 176 -14.87 -11.68 -8.19
N PRO A 177 -15.49 -12.69 -7.56
CA PRO A 177 -16.75 -13.22 -8.05
C PRO A 177 -17.90 -12.22 -7.82
N ASP A 178 -18.91 -12.21 -8.70
CA ASP A 178 -20.04 -11.27 -8.56
C ASP A 178 -20.93 -11.61 -7.36
N GLU A 179 -20.94 -12.88 -6.93
CA GLU A 179 -21.59 -13.39 -5.73
C GLU A 179 -20.60 -14.12 -4.82
N LEU A 180 -20.90 -14.23 -3.54
CA LEU A 180 -20.05 -14.97 -2.60
C LEU A 180 -19.93 -16.44 -3.05
N PRO A 181 -18.71 -17.02 -3.02
CA PRO A 181 -18.55 -18.44 -3.29
C PRO A 181 -19.43 -19.26 -2.35
N LYS A 182 -20.41 -19.99 -2.90
CA LYS A 182 -21.27 -20.89 -2.11
C LYS A 182 -20.37 -21.92 -1.44
N GLN A 183 -20.49 -22.07 -0.11
CA GLN A 183 -19.91 -23.21 0.58
C GLN A 183 -20.61 -24.46 0.03
N GLN A 184 -19.87 -25.34 -0.65
CA GLN A 184 -20.42 -26.63 -1.08
C GLN A 184 -20.89 -27.36 0.18
N PRO A 185 -22.17 -27.76 0.27
CA PRO A 185 -22.63 -28.61 1.35
C PRO A 185 -21.77 -29.88 1.33
N ILE A 186 -21.22 -30.26 2.47
CA ILE A 186 -20.60 -31.57 2.64
C ILE A 186 -21.70 -32.58 2.35
N GLN A 187 -21.69 -33.19 1.16
CA GLN A 187 -22.62 -34.27 0.85
C GLN A 187 -22.27 -35.40 1.82
N PRO A 188 -23.20 -35.83 2.69
CA PRO A 188 -22.95 -36.99 3.52
C PRO A 188 -22.68 -38.16 2.58
N GLN A 189 -21.46 -38.68 2.66
CA GLN A 189 -21.07 -39.91 1.97
C GLN A 189 -22.10 -40.96 2.33
N SER A 190 -22.95 -41.33 1.37
CA SER A 190 -23.84 -42.46 1.52
C SER A 190 -22.95 -43.69 1.64
N LEU A 191 -22.88 -44.24 2.86
CA LEU A 191 -22.39 -45.58 3.11
C LEU A 191 -23.30 -46.53 2.33
N VAL A 192 -22.79 -47.06 1.22
CA VAL A 192 -23.32 -48.23 0.51
C VAL A 192 -22.40 -49.39 0.80
#